data_AF-A0A4Q4M0B2-F1
#
_entry.id   AF-A0A4Q4M0B2-F1
#
_cell.length_a   1.000
_cell.length_b   1.000
_cell.length_c   1.000
_cell.angle_alpha   90.00
_cell.angle_beta   90.00
_cell.angle_gamma   90.00
#
_symmetry.space_group_name_H-M   'P 1'
#
loop_
_entity.id
_entity.type
_entity.pdbx_description
1 polymer ?
#
loop_
_entity_poly.entity_id
_entity_poly.type
_entity_poly.pdbx_seq_one_letter_code
_entity_poly.pdbx_strand_id
1 'polypeptide(L)'
;MELVNRLRSSSNASLSSNKSQDADFSEIENWFFGFRKYNQLVSNTITPNQAYPSKEFSKASKALTKSCGGNFLHGLPEAVFDFSLLWCPAGQMIKKDVNEPSWSWTAYEGPVNFPFDPTTCPDIYKIPRSEGEWFQSEVVNFHIGPESAQYTVRREKGNSLRIRYPPYFHAPRGSDHSNESNTLRFTAQTISADAFIAEQIQHEEKDIPCSHLINVEKNSHCGVIMDYESAISEPSSTGPFEFVLLSRSLWREPSPDSRKPGLNTMHPPGTPIWNGERFLWDSRVHDHDEEFATGPWKMLNVMLIKWVGEHAERVAIARIHEDEWLQHNPTRADIVLR
;
A
#
# COMPACT_ATOMS: atom_id res chain seq x y z
N MET A 1 6.62 8.03 53.67
CA MET A 1 6.33 9.42 53.24
C MET A 1 6.08 9.36 51.74
N GLU A 2 4.91 8.93 51.27
CA GLU A 2 3.61 9.64 51.28
C GLU A 2 3.74 11.12 50.84
N LEU A 3 2.88 11.72 50.01
CA LEU A 3 1.88 11.28 49.01
C LEU A 3 1.30 12.61 48.50
N VAL A 4 1.25 12.95 47.20
CA VAL A 4 0.16 13.82 46.69
C VAL A 4 -0.12 13.53 45.21
N ASN A 5 -1.14 12.71 44.99
CA ASN A 5 -2.23 12.85 44.03
C ASN A 5 -2.12 13.95 42.95
N ARG A 6 -2.11 13.54 41.68
CA ARG A 6 -2.95 14.22 40.68
C ARG A 6 -3.92 13.23 40.04
N LEU A 7 -5.18 13.52 40.35
CA LEU A 7 -6.42 12.88 39.96
C LEU A 7 -6.41 12.43 38.48
N ARG A 8 -6.66 11.13 38.30
CA ARG A 8 -7.17 10.57 37.05
C ARG A 8 -8.56 11.16 36.84
N SER A 9 -8.71 12.04 35.85
CA SER A 9 -10.03 12.28 35.26
C SER A 9 -10.38 11.05 34.42
N SER A 10 -11.22 10.20 34.99
CA SER A 10 -12.04 9.25 34.23
C SER A 10 -13.04 10.04 33.40
N SER A 11 -12.60 10.49 32.22
CA SER A 11 -13.52 11.00 31.22
C SER A 11 -14.22 9.80 30.61
N ASN A 12 -15.52 9.68 30.91
CA ASN A 12 -16.44 8.76 30.25
C ASN A 12 -16.12 8.71 28.76
N ALA A 13 -15.62 7.56 28.29
CA ALA A 13 -15.64 7.22 26.89
C ALA A 13 -17.11 7.21 26.48
N SER A 14 -17.58 8.33 25.93
CA SER A 14 -18.82 8.34 25.18
C SER A 14 -18.61 7.34 24.05
N LEU A 15 -19.29 6.20 24.16
CA LEU A 15 -19.56 5.26 23.08
C LEU A 15 -20.29 6.03 21.98
N SER A 16 -19.54 6.81 21.19
CA SER A 16 -20.03 7.29 19.91
C SER A 16 -20.10 6.06 19.03
N SER A 17 -21.31 5.54 18.86
CA SER A 17 -21.58 4.48 17.89
C SER A 17 -20.88 4.84 16.58
N ASN A 18 -20.02 3.96 16.07
CA ASN A 18 -19.50 3.97 14.71
C ASN A 18 -20.62 3.68 13.69
N LYS A 19 -21.74 4.40 13.80
CA LYS A 19 -22.74 4.49 12.76
C LYS A 19 -22.19 5.45 11.73
N SER A 20 -22.07 4.95 10.50
CA SER A 20 -21.61 5.63 9.29
C SER A 20 -21.68 7.15 9.39
N GLN A 21 -20.53 7.80 9.58
CA GLN A 21 -20.36 9.08 8.92
C GLN A 21 -20.53 8.76 7.44
N ASP A 22 -21.70 9.05 6.88
CA ASP A 22 -21.88 9.09 5.43
C ASP A 22 -20.71 9.90 4.90
N ALA A 23 -19.76 9.22 4.27
CA ALA A 23 -18.56 9.86 3.77
C ALA A 23 -19.04 10.81 2.67
N ASP A 24 -19.15 12.09 3.01
CA ASP A 24 -19.52 13.09 2.03
C ASP A 24 -18.31 13.34 1.13
N PHE A 25 -18.33 12.67 -0.02
CA PHE A 25 -17.32 12.84 -1.06
C PHE A 25 -17.58 14.08 -1.93
N SER A 26 -18.70 14.78 -1.75
CA SER A 26 -19.10 15.88 -2.64
C SER A 26 -18.29 17.16 -2.47
N GLU A 27 -17.65 17.36 -1.31
CA GLU A 27 -16.82 18.53 -0.99
C GLU A 27 -15.32 18.29 -1.24
N ILE A 28 -14.94 17.16 -1.84
CA ILE A 28 -13.52 16.81 -2.02
C ILE A 28 -12.94 17.50 -3.25
N GLU A 29 -12.00 18.41 -3.02
CA GLU A 29 -11.40 19.25 -4.05
C GLU A 29 -10.23 18.62 -4.82
N ASN A 30 -9.56 17.61 -4.25
CA ASN A 30 -8.39 16.98 -4.88
C ASN A 30 -8.13 15.57 -4.38
N TRP A 31 -7.29 14.84 -5.12
CA TRP A 31 -6.94 13.45 -4.84
C TRP A 31 -6.19 13.21 -3.54
N PHE A 32 -5.53 14.21 -2.95
CA PHE A 32 -4.92 14.02 -1.63
C PHE A 32 -5.99 13.78 -0.55
N PHE A 33 -7.02 14.63 -0.50
CA PHE A 33 -8.15 14.41 0.41
C PHE A 33 -9.04 13.26 -0.05
N GLY A 34 -9.21 13.10 -1.37
CA GLY A 34 -10.01 12.05 -1.99
C GLY A 34 -9.50 10.67 -1.69
N PHE A 35 -8.21 10.43 -1.91
CA PHE A 35 -7.59 9.13 -1.61
C PHE A 35 -7.64 8.83 -0.12
N ARG A 36 -7.41 9.80 0.75
CA ARG A 36 -7.52 9.58 2.21
C ARG A 36 -8.93 9.13 2.63
N LYS A 37 -9.98 9.78 2.10
CA LYS A 37 -11.37 9.41 2.38
C LYS A 37 -11.72 8.05 1.77
N TYR A 38 -11.23 7.76 0.58
CA TYR A 38 -11.45 6.48 -0.08
C TYR A 38 -10.68 5.34 0.61
N ASN A 39 -9.46 5.58 1.08
CA ASN A 39 -8.68 4.65 1.92
C ASN A 39 -9.42 4.31 3.21
N GLN A 40 -10.08 5.29 3.86
CA GLN A 40 -10.96 5.02 5.00
C GLN A 40 -12.13 4.13 4.64
N LEU A 41 -12.76 4.36 3.48
CA LEU A 41 -13.86 3.53 3.02
C LEU A 41 -13.38 2.10 2.78
N VAL A 42 -12.27 1.91 2.08
CA VAL A 42 -11.62 0.61 1.84
C VAL A 42 -11.30 -0.07 3.17
N SER A 43 -10.56 0.57 4.07
CA SER A 43 -10.10 -0.06 5.31
C SER A 43 -11.18 -0.34 6.34
N ASN A 44 -12.28 0.41 6.34
CA ASN A 44 -13.30 0.28 7.39
C ASN A 44 -14.52 -0.53 6.94
N THR A 45 -14.77 -0.60 5.63
CA THR A 45 -16.03 -1.16 5.11
C THR A 45 -15.87 -2.56 4.60
N ILE A 46 -14.66 -2.93 4.14
CA ILE A 46 -14.42 -4.27 3.60
C ILE A 46 -14.66 -5.30 4.71
N THR A 47 -15.74 -6.04 4.54
CA THR A 47 -16.16 -7.13 5.42
C THR A 47 -16.09 -8.45 4.64
N PRO A 48 -15.91 -9.59 5.34
CA PRO A 48 -16.04 -10.90 4.70
C PRO A 48 -17.39 -11.00 3.99
N ASN A 49 -17.40 -11.35 2.70
CA ASN A 49 -18.56 -11.44 1.80
C ASN A 49 -19.15 -10.13 1.24
N GLN A 50 -18.45 -8.98 1.30
CA GLN A 50 -18.96 -7.78 0.64
C GLN A 50 -18.88 -7.90 -0.89
N ALA A 51 -20.03 -7.83 -1.57
CA ALA A 51 -20.09 -7.71 -3.02
C ALA A 51 -19.52 -6.36 -3.46
N TYR A 52 -18.63 -6.38 -4.47
CA TYR A 52 -18.10 -5.18 -5.11
C TYR A 52 -18.66 -5.05 -6.54
N PRO A 53 -19.04 -3.84 -6.99
CA PRO A 53 -19.09 -2.60 -6.23
C PRO A 53 -20.33 -2.53 -5.32
N SER A 54 -20.16 -2.18 -4.05
CA SER A 54 -21.30 -1.85 -3.19
C SER A 54 -21.90 -0.49 -3.57
N LYS A 55 -23.06 -0.14 -2.99
CA LYS A 55 -23.69 1.18 -3.20
C LYS A 55 -22.78 2.32 -2.72
N GLU A 56 -22.08 2.12 -1.61
CA GLU A 56 -21.15 3.06 -1.00
C GLU A 56 -19.94 3.30 -1.91
N PHE A 57 -19.28 2.23 -2.39
CA PHE A 57 -18.17 2.36 -3.34
C PHE A 57 -18.63 3.01 -4.65
N SER A 58 -19.78 2.64 -5.19
CA SER A 58 -20.35 3.26 -6.39
C SER A 58 -20.61 4.76 -6.22
N LYS A 59 -21.12 5.18 -5.05
CA LYS A 59 -21.35 6.59 -4.72
C LYS A 59 -20.03 7.33 -4.57
N ALA A 60 -19.07 6.76 -3.85
CA ALA A 60 -17.75 7.34 -3.62
C ALA A 60 -16.98 7.53 -4.93
N SER A 61 -16.88 6.48 -5.76
CA SER A 61 -16.17 6.55 -7.04
C SER A 61 -16.80 7.57 -7.98
N LYS A 62 -18.13 7.62 -8.10
CA LYS A 62 -18.82 8.65 -8.92
C LYS A 62 -18.54 10.07 -8.42
N ALA A 63 -18.57 10.29 -7.12
CA ALA A 63 -18.31 11.61 -6.53
C ALA A 63 -16.85 12.04 -6.78
N LEU A 64 -15.88 11.16 -6.50
CA LEU A 64 -14.45 11.42 -6.69
C LEU A 64 -14.08 11.61 -8.17
N THR A 65 -14.62 10.78 -9.08
CA THR A 65 -14.45 10.99 -10.52
C THR A 65 -15.00 12.34 -10.96
N LYS A 66 -16.14 12.76 -10.42
CA LYS A 66 -16.73 14.07 -10.75
C LYS A 66 -15.90 15.23 -10.19
N SER A 67 -15.41 15.14 -8.96
CA SER A 67 -14.77 16.27 -8.28
C SER A 67 -13.25 16.35 -8.51
N CYS A 68 -12.57 15.20 -8.56
CA CYS A 68 -11.11 15.09 -8.70
C CYS A 68 -10.67 14.61 -10.09
N GLY A 69 -11.57 14.05 -10.91
CA GLY A 69 -11.24 13.48 -12.22
C GLY A 69 -10.59 12.10 -12.15
N GLY A 70 -10.50 11.40 -13.28
CA GLY A 70 -9.98 10.01 -13.35
C GLY A 70 -11.05 8.95 -13.05
N ASN A 71 -10.81 7.70 -13.50
CA ASN A 71 -11.74 6.60 -13.25
C ASN A 71 -11.21 5.65 -12.17
N PHE A 72 -11.92 4.54 -11.99
CA PHE A 72 -11.56 3.45 -11.10
C PHE A 72 -11.43 2.16 -11.90
N LEU A 73 -10.34 1.45 -11.68
CA LEU A 73 -10.03 0.16 -12.28
C LEU A 73 -10.07 -0.88 -11.17
N HIS A 74 -11.06 -1.78 -11.20
CA HIS A 74 -11.22 -2.80 -10.16
C HIS A 74 -11.17 -2.21 -8.74
N GLY A 75 -11.83 -1.07 -8.50
CA GLY A 75 -11.82 -0.41 -7.18
C GLY A 75 -10.55 0.37 -6.82
N LEU A 76 -9.56 0.42 -7.71
CA LEU A 76 -8.37 1.26 -7.59
C LEU A 76 -8.56 2.58 -8.36
N PRO A 77 -8.43 3.76 -7.73
CA PRO A 77 -8.53 5.03 -8.45
C PRO A 77 -7.28 5.25 -9.34
N GLU A 78 -7.50 5.45 -10.64
CA GLU A 78 -6.43 5.62 -11.64
C GLU A 78 -5.48 6.78 -11.33
N ALA A 79 -6.04 7.87 -10.82
CA ALA A 79 -5.29 9.09 -10.55
C ALA A 79 -4.21 8.90 -9.46
N VAL A 80 -4.42 7.96 -8.55
CA VAL A 80 -3.54 7.63 -7.41
C VAL A 80 -3.14 6.15 -7.45
N PHE A 81 -3.00 5.60 -8.66
CA PHE A 81 -2.84 4.17 -8.88
C PHE A 81 -1.63 3.62 -8.10
N ASP A 82 -0.51 4.35 -8.10
CA ASP A 82 0.71 4.00 -7.36
C ASP A 82 0.49 3.83 -5.85
N PHE A 83 -0.40 4.61 -5.23
CA PHE A 83 -0.75 4.42 -3.81
C PHE A 83 -1.70 3.23 -3.63
N SER A 84 -2.73 3.14 -4.47
CA SER A 84 -3.74 2.10 -4.35
C SER A 84 -3.20 0.69 -4.63
N LEU A 85 -2.15 0.55 -5.45
CA LEU A 85 -1.44 -0.71 -5.65
C LEU A 85 -0.70 -1.19 -4.39
N LEU A 86 -0.39 -0.30 -3.45
CA LEU A 86 0.30 -0.62 -2.20
C LEU A 86 -0.67 -0.96 -1.05
N TRP A 87 -1.98 -1.05 -1.30
CA TRP A 87 -2.91 -1.61 -0.31
C TRP A 87 -2.56 -3.05 0.02
N CYS A 88 -2.55 -3.42 1.29
CA CYS A 88 -2.12 -4.72 1.77
C CYS A 88 -3.23 -5.44 2.53
N PRO A 89 -3.15 -6.77 2.66
CA PRO A 89 -3.94 -7.52 3.64
C PRO A 89 -3.82 -6.92 5.05
N ALA A 90 -4.94 -6.78 5.74
CA ALA A 90 -5.03 -6.42 7.16
C ALA A 90 -5.51 -7.59 8.02
N GLY A 91 -5.53 -8.78 7.44
CA GLY A 91 -6.09 -10.02 7.97
C GLY A 91 -6.00 -11.10 6.90
N GLN A 92 -6.56 -12.29 7.16
CA GLN A 92 -6.57 -13.38 6.19
C GLN A 92 -7.38 -12.98 4.95
N MET A 93 -6.86 -13.34 3.78
CA MET A 93 -7.44 -13.02 2.47
C MET A 93 -7.81 -14.29 1.72
N ILE A 94 -8.96 -14.29 1.06
CA ILE A 94 -9.43 -15.39 0.22
C ILE A 94 -9.73 -14.84 -1.18
N LYS A 95 -9.06 -15.38 -2.22
CA LYS A 95 -9.34 -14.98 -3.61
C LYS A 95 -10.74 -15.46 -4.01
N LYS A 96 -11.55 -14.56 -4.56
CA LYS A 96 -12.96 -14.83 -4.92
C LYS A 96 -13.10 -15.78 -6.12
N ASP A 97 -12.31 -15.54 -7.17
CA ASP A 97 -12.29 -16.33 -8.39
C ASP A 97 -10.89 -16.29 -9.02
N VAL A 98 -10.54 -17.34 -9.79
CA VAL A 98 -9.23 -17.46 -10.44
C VAL A 98 -8.99 -16.37 -11.50
N ASN A 99 -10.05 -15.86 -12.12
CA ASN A 99 -9.97 -14.85 -13.17
C ASN A 99 -9.94 -13.41 -12.62
N GLU A 100 -10.16 -13.21 -11.32
CA GLU A 100 -10.13 -11.88 -10.71
C GLU A 100 -8.70 -11.33 -10.66
N PRO A 101 -8.52 -10.01 -10.90
CA PRO A 101 -7.21 -9.37 -10.99
C PRO A 101 -6.45 -9.46 -9.67
N SER A 102 -5.40 -10.30 -9.60
CA SER A 102 -4.63 -10.47 -8.36
C SER A 102 -4.04 -9.16 -7.82
N TRP A 103 -3.86 -8.15 -8.68
CA TRP A 103 -3.32 -6.85 -8.36
C TRP A 103 -4.31 -5.90 -7.66
N SER A 104 -5.60 -6.25 -7.60
CA SER A 104 -6.63 -5.44 -6.93
C SER A 104 -7.16 -6.09 -5.65
N TRP A 105 -7.48 -5.26 -4.66
CA TRP A 105 -8.17 -5.68 -3.44
C TRP A 105 -9.57 -6.25 -3.71
N THR A 106 -10.23 -5.87 -4.80
CA THR A 106 -11.60 -6.32 -5.10
C THR A 106 -11.68 -7.82 -5.40
N ALA A 107 -10.55 -8.41 -5.83
CA ALA A 107 -10.40 -9.83 -6.12
C ALA A 107 -10.45 -10.73 -4.89
N TYR A 108 -10.39 -10.15 -3.69
CA TYR A 108 -10.29 -10.89 -2.44
C TYR A 108 -11.41 -10.56 -1.46
N GLU A 109 -11.66 -11.50 -0.56
CA GLU A 109 -12.43 -11.33 0.66
C GLU A 109 -11.48 -11.26 1.84
N GLY A 110 -11.63 -10.24 2.67
CA GLY A 110 -10.79 -10.01 3.83
C GLY A 110 -10.43 -8.53 3.99
N PRO A 111 -10.04 -8.10 5.20
CA PRO A 111 -9.78 -6.70 5.48
C PRO A 111 -8.50 -6.20 4.80
N VAL A 112 -8.47 -4.93 4.42
CA VAL A 112 -7.37 -4.31 3.65
C VAL A 112 -6.96 -2.99 4.30
N ASN A 113 -5.67 -2.69 4.35
CA ASN A 113 -5.16 -1.42 4.85
C ASN A 113 -4.05 -0.85 3.97
N PHE A 114 -3.63 0.39 4.23
CA PHE A 114 -2.53 1.05 3.51
C PHE A 114 -1.40 1.37 4.50
N PRO A 115 -0.51 0.42 4.79
CA PRO A 115 0.48 0.55 5.87
C PRO A 115 1.68 1.43 5.47
N PHE A 116 1.87 1.66 4.17
CA PHE A 116 2.99 2.41 3.62
C PHE A 116 2.55 3.79 3.11
N ASP A 117 1.61 4.43 3.82
CA ASP A 117 1.05 5.73 3.44
C ASP A 117 2.10 6.86 3.61
N PRO A 118 2.64 7.40 2.49
CA PRO A 118 3.64 8.47 2.57
C PRO A 118 3.04 9.80 3.03
N THR A 119 1.72 9.90 3.14
CA THR A 119 1.00 11.12 3.52
C THR A 119 0.76 11.23 5.02
N THR A 120 1.07 10.21 5.81
CA THR A 120 0.87 10.28 7.28
C THR A 120 2.18 10.28 8.06
N CYS A 121 3.27 9.94 7.40
CA CYS A 121 4.63 9.95 7.92
C CYS A 121 5.60 10.48 6.84
N PRO A 122 6.41 11.52 7.11
CA PRO A 122 6.45 12.36 8.32
C PRO A 122 5.16 13.12 8.59
N ASP A 123 5.03 13.83 9.73
CA ASP A 123 3.88 14.73 10.00
C ASP A 123 3.82 15.86 8.97
N ILE A 124 3.16 15.57 7.86
CA ILE A 124 3.08 16.44 6.70
C ILE A 124 2.27 17.71 6.97
N TYR A 125 1.54 17.79 8.08
CA TYR A 125 0.72 18.94 8.42
C TYR A 125 1.57 20.12 8.88
N LYS A 126 2.79 19.86 9.34
CA LYS A 126 3.76 20.90 9.76
C LYS A 126 4.79 21.21 8.67
N ILE A 127 4.87 20.37 7.64
CA ILE A 127 5.82 20.54 6.55
C ILE A 127 5.22 21.46 5.49
N PRO A 128 5.88 22.56 5.10
CA PRO A 128 5.41 23.43 4.04
C PRO A 128 5.13 22.65 2.76
N ARG A 129 4.06 22.99 2.03
CA ARG A 129 3.78 22.44 0.69
C ARG A 129 4.90 22.72 -0.32
N SER A 130 5.81 23.64 0.01
CA SER A 130 7.02 23.95 -0.77
C SER A 130 8.18 22.97 -0.53
N GLU A 131 8.15 22.17 0.54
CA GLU A 131 9.09 21.03 0.62
C GLU A 131 8.69 20.02 -0.45
N GLY A 132 9.67 19.40 -1.10
CA GLY A 132 9.51 18.62 -2.34
C GLY A 132 8.65 17.35 -2.24
N GLU A 133 9.03 16.31 -2.95
CA GLU A 133 8.24 15.08 -3.07
C GLU A 133 8.41 14.18 -1.84
N TRP A 134 7.37 13.43 -1.48
CA TRP A 134 7.42 12.44 -0.38
C TRP A 134 7.26 11.00 -0.87
N PHE A 135 7.03 10.83 -2.16
CA PHE A 135 6.84 9.54 -2.80
C PHE A 135 7.41 9.64 -4.19
N GLN A 136 8.13 8.61 -4.60
CA GLN A 136 8.70 8.52 -5.93
C GLN A 136 8.23 7.22 -6.56
N SER A 137 7.51 7.33 -7.66
CA SER A 137 7.20 6.18 -8.50
C SER A 137 8.46 5.74 -9.24
N GLU A 138 8.69 4.43 -9.30
CA GLU A 138 9.76 3.83 -10.12
C GLU A 138 9.19 3.28 -11.44
N VAL A 139 7.86 3.29 -11.60
CA VAL A 139 7.17 2.79 -12.78
C VAL A 139 6.80 3.94 -13.71
N VAL A 140 7.31 3.87 -14.93
CA VAL A 140 7.12 4.92 -15.94
C VAL A 140 5.67 5.01 -16.41
N ASN A 141 5.00 3.89 -16.67
CA ASN A 141 3.59 3.84 -17.07
C ASN A 141 3.00 2.47 -16.68
N PHE A 142 1.72 2.47 -16.31
CA PHE A 142 0.92 1.26 -16.16
C PHE A 142 -0.06 1.15 -17.33
N HIS A 143 -0.28 -0.06 -17.81
CA HIS A 143 -1.18 -0.36 -18.91
C HIS A 143 -2.17 -1.45 -18.52
N ILE A 144 -3.44 -1.25 -18.89
CA ILE A 144 -4.52 -2.22 -18.71
C ILE A 144 -4.85 -2.83 -20.07
N GLY A 145 -5.12 -4.13 -20.12
CA GLY A 145 -5.52 -4.78 -21.36
C GLY A 145 -4.49 -5.70 -22.01
N PRO A 146 -4.89 -6.37 -23.11
CA PRO A 146 -3.97 -7.13 -23.94
C PRO A 146 -3.02 -6.19 -24.69
N GLU A 147 -1.87 -6.71 -25.12
CA GLU A 147 -0.84 -5.93 -25.83
C GLU A 147 -1.37 -5.24 -27.10
N SER A 148 -2.36 -5.83 -27.76
CA SER A 148 -3.01 -5.31 -28.96
C SER A 148 -3.96 -4.13 -28.72
N ALA A 149 -4.41 -3.90 -27.49
CA ALA A 149 -5.43 -2.91 -27.14
C ALA A 149 -5.19 -2.36 -25.73
N GLN A 150 -4.00 -1.81 -25.51
CA GLN A 150 -3.58 -1.30 -24.20
C GLN A 150 -4.23 0.05 -23.89
N TYR A 151 -4.62 0.21 -22.63
CA TYR A 151 -5.07 1.47 -22.04
C TYR A 151 -4.04 1.94 -21.01
N THR A 152 -3.43 3.11 -21.22
CA THR A 152 -2.50 3.67 -20.24
C THR A 152 -3.26 4.30 -19.07
N VAL A 153 -2.95 3.86 -17.85
CA VAL A 153 -3.54 4.36 -16.60
C VAL A 153 -3.28 5.87 -16.45
N ARG A 154 -4.35 6.61 -16.18
CA ARG A 154 -4.32 8.08 -16.11
C ARG A 154 -4.03 8.56 -14.69
N ARG A 155 -2.75 8.61 -14.35
CA ARG A 155 -2.25 9.13 -13.06
C ARG A 155 -2.35 10.65 -12.97
N GLU A 156 -2.63 11.15 -11.77
CA GLU A 156 -2.63 12.58 -11.43
C GLU A 156 -1.22 13.15 -11.58
N LYS A 157 -1.12 14.31 -12.23
CA LYS A 157 0.15 15.00 -12.49
C LYS A 157 0.29 16.29 -11.68
N GLY A 158 -0.77 16.71 -11.01
CA GLY A 158 -0.76 17.84 -10.09
C GLY A 158 0.08 17.57 -8.85
N ASN A 159 0.55 18.65 -8.23
CA ASN A 159 1.44 18.59 -7.07
C ASN A 159 0.71 18.26 -5.75
N SER A 160 -0.61 18.09 -5.75
CA SER A 160 -1.40 17.84 -4.53
C SER A 160 -0.97 16.56 -3.81
N LEU A 161 -0.57 15.55 -4.56
CA LEU A 161 -0.10 14.26 -4.05
C LEU A 161 1.40 14.20 -3.79
N ARG A 162 2.17 15.22 -4.20
CA ARG A 162 3.65 15.30 -4.06
C ARG A 162 4.37 14.00 -4.47
N ILE A 163 3.88 13.38 -5.55
CA ILE A 163 4.50 12.21 -6.18
C ILE A 163 5.48 12.69 -7.25
N ARG A 164 6.72 12.22 -7.17
CA ARG A 164 7.67 12.30 -8.28
C ARG A 164 7.45 11.12 -9.22
N TYR A 165 7.20 11.40 -10.49
CA TYR A 165 7.17 10.38 -11.53
C TYR A 165 8.47 10.38 -12.32
N PRO A 166 8.90 9.22 -12.86
CA PRO A 166 10.02 9.17 -13.79
C PRO A 166 9.77 10.10 -14.99
N PRO A 167 10.81 10.80 -15.49
CA PRO A 167 10.65 11.68 -16.64
C PRO A 167 10.22 10.85 -17.86
N TYR A 168 9.17 11.31 -18.54
CA TYR A 168 8.66 10.63 -19.73
C TYR A 168 8.11 11.62 -20.76
N PHE A 169 8.45 11.38 -22.03
CA PHE A 169 7.96 12.14 -23.17
C PHE A 169 6.66 11.50 -23.66
N HIS A 170 5.53 12.07 -23.24
CA HIS A 170 4.17 11.76 -23.71
C HIS A 170 3.70 10.32 -23.50
N ALA A 171 2.84 10.10 -22.48
CA ALA A 171 1.96 8.91 -22.48
C ALA A 171 1.17 8.91 -23.80
N PRO A 172 1.31 7.87 -24.65
CA PRO A 172 0.43 7.70 -25.79
C PRO A 172 -1.01 7.79 -25.27
N ARG A 173 -1.89 8.48 -25.99
CA ARG A 173 -3.32 8.28 -25.73
C ARG A 173 -3.58 6.81 -26.07
N GLY A 174 -3.65 5.98 -25.03
CA GLY A 174 -4.09 4.59 -25.17
C GLY A 174 -5.49 4.54 -25.78
N SER A 175 -5.88 3.35 -26.22
CA SER A 175 -7.25 3.06 -26.66
C SER A 175 -8.29 3.48 -25.61
N ASP A 176 -9.55 3.60 -25.98
CA ASP A 176 -10.60 3.92 -25.01
C ASP A 176 -10.62 2.89 -23.87
N HIS A 177 -10.97 3.37 -22.67
CA HIS A 177 -11.04 2.55 -21.46
C HIS A 177 -11.86 1.27 -21.70
N SER A 178 -11.21 0.11 -21.63
CA SER A 178 -11.89 -1.17 -21.46
C SER A 178 -12.17 -1.34 -19.97
N ASN A 179 -13.44 -1.28 -19.56
CA ASN A 179 -13.83 -1.55 -18.16
C ASN A 179 -13.50 -2.99 -17.72
N GLU A 180 -13.13 -3.89 -18.65
CA GLU A 180 -13.10 -5.34 -18.44
C GLU A 180 -11.75 -5.93 -18.82
N SER A 181 -10.66 -5.41 -18.26
CA SER A 181 -9.41 -6.18 -18.28
C SER A 181 -8.86 -6.40 -16.89
N ASN A 182 -8.56 -7.66 -16.62
CA ASN A 182 -7.91 -8.10 -15.40
C ASN A 182 -6.38 -8.11 -15.58
N THR A 183 -5.89 -7.72 -16.76
CA THR A 183 -4.45 -7.70 -17.06
C THR A 183 -3.86 -6.31 -16.81
N LEU A 184 -2.84 -6.24 -15.95
CA LEU A 184 -2.02 -5.06 -15.70
C LEU A 184 -0.60 -5.30 -16.22
N ARG A 185 -0.05 -4.33 -16.96
CA ARG A 185 1.26 -4.41 -17.61
C ARG A 185 2.11 -3.19 -17.30
N PHE A 186 3.39 -3.41 -17.03
CA PHE A 186 4.36 -2.34 -16.83
C PHE A 186 5.77 -2.91 -16.88
N THR A 187 6.76 -2.05 -17.10
CA THR A 187 8.17 -2.42 -17.01
C THR A 187 8.75 -1.90 -15.71
N ALA A 188 9.43 -2.74 -14.95
CA ALA A 188 10.01 -2.40 -13.64
C ALA A 188 11.35 -3.10 -13.42
N GLN A 189 12.08 -2.67 -12.39
CA GLN A 189 13.22 -3.44 -11.91
C GLN A 189 12.75 -4.62 -11.07
N THR A 190 13.42 -5.76 -11.19
CA THR A 190 13.15 -6.98 -10.41
C THR A 190 14.41 -7.59 -9.84
N ILE A 191 14.24 -8.33 -8.74
CA ILE A 191 15.23 -9.25 -8.15
C ILE A 191 14.56 -10.59 -7.84
N SER A 192 15.33 -11.68 -7.81
CA SER A 192 14.81 -12.99 -7.37
C SER A 192 14.39 -12.93 -5.89
N ALA A 193 13.30 -13.60 -5.55
CA ALA A 193 12.87 -13.75 -4.16
C ALA A 193 13.59 -14.92 -3.43
N ASP A 194 14.34 -15.78 -4.14
CA ASP A 194 14.96 -16.99 -3.58
C ASP A 194 16.00 -16.71 -2.48
N ALA A 195 16.55 -15.48 -2.45
CA ALA A 195 17.51 -15.08 -1.43
C ALA A 195 16.87 -14.66 -0.10
N PHE A 196 15.53 -14.66 -0.03
CA PHE A 196 14.78 -14.14 1.10
C PHE A 196 13.83 -15.18 1.69
N ILE A 197 13.67 -15.13 3.01
CA ILE A 197 12.60 -15.84 3.72
C ILE A 197 11.75 -14.83 4.50
N ALA A 198 10.50 -15.21 4.74
CA ALA A 198 9.62 -14.46 5.62
C ALA A 198 9.60 -15.10 7.01
N GLU A 199 9.68 -14.28 8.05
CA GLU A 199 9.54 -14.72 9.45
C GLU A 199 8.35 -14.01 10.09
N GLN A 200 7.35 -14.78 10.53
CA GLN A 200 6.11 -14.25 11.10
C GLN A 200 6.38 -13.32 12.29
N ILE A 201 5.79 -12.12 12.27
CA ILE A 201 5.86 -11.20 13.42
C ILE A 201 4.66 -11.44 14.32
N GLN A 202 4.90 -11.38 15.63
CA GLN A 202 3.86 -11.40 16.65
C GLN A 202 3.78 -10.07 17.40
N HIS A 203 2.56 -9.67 17.73
CA HIS A 203 2.27 -8.57 18.63
C HIS A 203 1.29 -9.05 19.71
N GLU A 204 1.66 -8.87 20.98
CA GLU A 204 0.87 -9.38 22.12
C GLU A 204 0.53 -10.88 21.97
N GLU A 205 1.54 -11.70 21.60
CA GLU A 205 1.43 -13.15 21.40
C GLU A 205 0.47 -13.58 20.26
N LYS A 206 0.15 -12.66 19.34
CA LYS A 206 -0.69 -12.93 18.17
C LYS A 206 0.04 -12.58 16.88
N ASP A 207 -0.07 -13.46 15.90
CA ASP A 207 0.41 -13.19 14.55
C ASP A 207 -0.32 -11.97 13.98
N ILE A 208 0.45 -11.07 13.37
CA ILE A 208 -0.07 -9.91 12.64
C ILE A 208 0.14 -10.12 11.13
N PRO A 209 -0.62 -9.44 10.26
CA PRO A 209 -0.47 -9.54 8.80
C PRO A 209 0.79 -8.80 8.31
N CYS A 210 1.94 -9.12 8.88
CA CYS A 210 3.25 -8.56 8.61
C CYS A 210 4.31 -9.57 9.06
N SER A 211 5.31 -9.81 8.22
CA SER A 211 6.44 -10.69 8.49
C SER A 211 7.75 -9.92 8.24
N HIS A 212 8.81 -10.26 8.97
CA HIS A 212 10.15 -9.78 8.62
C HIS A 212 10.60 -10.44 7.32
N LEU A 213 11.35 -9.70 6.52
CA LEU A 213 12.04 -10.23 5.35
C LEU A 213 13.52 -10.39 5.68
N ILE A 214 13.99 -11.64 5.68
CA ILE A 214 15.35 -12.01 6.10
C ILE A 214 16.14 -12.45 4.87
N ASN A 215 17.33 -11.89 4.67
CA ASN A 215 18.30 -12.45 3.71
C ASN A 215 18.86 -13.77 4.26
N VAL A 216 18.74 -14.85 3.50
CA VAL A 216 19.12 -16.20 3.97
C VAL A 216 20.64 -16.36 4.15
N GLU A 217 21.44 -15.76 3.28
CA GLU A 217 22.90 -15.90 3.30
C GLU A 217 23.54 -15.15 4.48
N LYS A 218 23.04 -13.95 4.78
CA LYS A 218 23.54 -13.09 5.85
C LYS A 218 22.82 -13.29 7.17
N ASN A 219 21.64 -13.91 7.13
CA ASN A 219 20.69 -13.98 8.23
C ASN A 219 20.41 -12.57 8.82
N SER A 220 20.22 -11.59 7.94
CA SER A 220 19.92 -10.21 8.34
C SER A 220 18.54 -9.78 7.86
N HIS A 221 17.86 -9.06 8.74
CA HIS A 221 16.54 -8.50 8.48
C HIS A 221 16.67 -7.22 7.67
N CYS A 222 16.20 -7.27 6.43
CA CYS A 222 16.42 -6.22 5.44
C CYS A 222 15.14 -5.52 4.98
N GLY A 223 14.00 -5.85 5.59
CA GLY A 223 12.71 -5.40 5.11
C GLY A 223 11.53 -6.06 5.82
N VAL A 224 10.33 -5.67 5.42
CA VAL A 224 9.08 -6.30 5.88
C VAL A 224 8.22 -6.70 4.70
N ILE A 225 7.38 -7.72 4.86
CA ILE A 225 6.40 -8.15 3.87
C ILE A 225 5.02 -8.23 4.51
N MET A 226 4.03 -7.62 3.87
CA MET A 226 2.68 -7.45 4.40
C MET A 226 1.80 -8.65 4.01
N ASP A 227 1.97 -9.74 4.75
CA ASP A 227 1.04 -10.87 4.83
C ASP A 227 1.45 -11.76 6.02
N TYR A 228 0.67 -12.80 6.28
CA TYR A 228 1.07 -13.89 7.16
C TYR A 228 2.12 -14.76 6.47
N GLU A 229 3.10 -15.25 7.24
CA GLU A 229 4.12 -16.18 6.75
C GLU A 229 3.49 -17.37 6.03
N SER A 230 2.41 -17.95 6.58
CA SER A 230 1.70 -19.08 5.96
C SER A 230 1.12 -18.81 4.57
N ALA A 231 0.92 -17.53 4.20
CA ALA A 231 0.40 -17.15 2.88
C ALA A 231 1.53 -16.94 1.85
N ILE A 232 2.76 -16.69 2.31
CA ILE A 232 3.92 -16.32 1.48
C ILE A 232 5.05 -17.36 1.50
N SER A 233 5.07 -18.24 2.51
CA SER A 233 6.06 -19.30 2.72
C SER A 233 5.47 -20.66 2.38
N GLU A 234 5.82 -21.20 1.20
CA GLU A 234 5.76 -22.62 0.81
C GLU A 234 4.45 -23.46 1.03
N PRO A 235 4.24 -24.60 0.31
CA PRO A 235 5.12 -25.15 -0.70
C PRO A 235 5.07 -24.31 -1.98
N SER A 236 6.26 -23.88 -2.41
CA SER A 236 6.53 -23.38 -3.74
C SER A 236 6.35 -24.54 -4.73
N SER A 237 5.11 -24.97 -4.98
CA SER A 237 4.84 -26.06 -5.91
C SER A 237 4.40 -25.60 -7.30
N THR A 238 4.58 -24.33 -7.68
CA THR A 238 4.49 -23.88 -9.10
C THR A 238 4.99 -22.44 -9.33
N GLY A 239 6.20 -22.24 -9.87
CA GLY A 239 6.63 -20.99 -10.53
C GLY A 239 7.64 -20.12 -9.74
N PRO A 240 8.55 -19.39 -10.42
CA PRO A 240 9.54 -18.52 -9.77
C PRO A 240 8.89 -17.29 -9.13
N PHE A 241 9.43 -16.87 -7.99
CA PHE A 241 9.01 -15.66 -7.28
C PHE A 241 10.01 -14.54 -7.49
N GLU A 242 9.51 -13.33 -7.68
CA GLU A 242 10.35 -12.14 -7.84
C GLU A 242 9.78 -10.97 -7.04
N PHE A 243 10.67 -10.11 -6.56
CA PHE A 243 10.29 -8.80 -6.08
C PHE A 243 10.36 -7.78 -7.22
N VAL A 244 9.31 -6.99 -7.37
CA VAL A 244 9.18 -5.95 -8.38
C VAL A 244 9.20 -4.57 -7.72
N LEU A 245 10.13 -3.71 -8.13
CA LEU A 245 10.23 -2.34 -7.61
C LEU A 245 9.09 -1.46 -8.14
N LEU A 246 8.28 -0.92 -7.23
CA LEU A 246 7.15 -0.05 -7.58
C LEU A 246 7.45 1.42 -7.32
N SER A 247 7.97 1.71 -6.13
CA SER A 247 8.12 3.08 -5.63
C SER A 247 9.06 3.14 -4.43
N ARG A 248 9.29 4.33 -3.91
CA ARG A 248 9.91 4.57 -2.61
C ARG A 248 9.20 5.72 -1.89
N SER A 249 9.16 5.64 -0.57
CA SER A 249 8.53 6.65 0.29
C SER A 249 9.59 7.41 1.08
N LEU A 250 9.37 8.70 1.27
CA LEU A 250 10.24 9.54 2.07
C LEU A 250 10.13 9.13 3.55
N TRP A 251 11.17 8.50 4.07
CA TRP A 251 11.27 8.22 5.49
C TRP A 251 11.83 9.42 6.25
N ARG A 252 11.19 9.79 7.36
CA ARG A 252 11.71 10.76 8.32
C ARG A 252 11.25 10.39 9.71
N GLU A 253 12.11 10.64 10.68
CA GLU A 253 11.76 10.48 12.08
C GLU A 253 10.60 11.44 12.46
N PRO A 254 9.59 10.96 13.21
CA PRO A 254 8.48 11.82 13.62
C PRO A 254 8.98 12.94 14.52
N SER A 255 8.33 14.10 14.41
CA SER A 255 8.50 15.15 15.43
C SER A 255 7.96 14.63 16.77
N PRO A 256 8.69 14.82 17.89
CA PRO A 256 8.18 14.50 19.22
C PRO A 256 6.85 15.21 19.54
N ASP A 257 6.57 16.33 18.87
CA ASP A 257 5.36 17.13 19.04
C ASP A 257 4.20 16.70 18.13
N SER A 258 4.33 15.59 17.39
CA SER A 258 3.27 15.09 16.51
C SER A 258 2.13 14.52 17.36
N ARG A 259 0.94 15.12 17.21
CA ARG A 259 -0.26 14.69 17.94
C ARG A 259 -0.80 13.40 17.33
N LYS A 260 -1.29 12.50 18.19
CA LYS A 260 -2.03 11.31 17.76
C LYS A 260 -3.26 11.74 16.94
N PRO A 261 -3.38 11.30 15.69
CA PRO A 261 -4.48 11.68 14.82
C PRO A 261 -5.79 11.00 15.23
N GLY A 262 -6.91 11.67 14.94
CA GLY A 262 -8.25 11.15 15.21
C GLY A 262 -8.71 10.06 14.23
N LEU A 263 -8.07 9.95 13.06
CA LEU A 263 -8.46 8.98 12.03
C LEU A 263 -7.73 7.66 12.23
N ASN A 264 -8.45 6.55 12.13
CA ASN A 264 -7.95 5.21 12.41
C ASN A 264 -6.95 4.68 11.37
N THR A 265 -7.03 5.19 10.14
CA THR A 265 -6.11 4.85 9.03
C THR A 265 -4.83 5.67 8.99
N MET A 266 -4.64 6.62 9.92
CA MET A 266 -3.38 7.34 10.04
C MET A 266 -2.41 6.60 10.95
N HIS A 267 -1.14 6.57 10.58
CA HIS A 267 -0.14 5.76 11.25
C HIS A 267 1.14 6.55 11.59
N PRO A 268 1.92 6.08 12.59
CA PRO A 268 3.21 6.68 12.89
C PRO A 268 4.24 6.32 11.81
N PRO A 269 5.41 6.99 11.79
CA PRO A 269 6.52 6.59 10.94
C PRO A 269 7.05 5.18 11.17
N GLY A 270 7.51 4.56 10.08
CA GLY A 270 7.94 3.16 10.01
C GLY A 270 6.79 2.23 9.60
N THR A 271 6.97 0.91 9.76
CA THR A 271 5.89 -0.06 9.52
C THR A 271 4.93 -0.06 10.70
N PRO A 272 3.67 0.36 10.51
CA PRO A 272 2.70 0.40 11.61
C PRO A 272 2.05 -0.96 11.84
N ILE A 273 1.57 -1.19 13.06
CA ILE A 273 0.82 -2.39 13.42
C ILE A 273 -0.68 -2.07 13.32
N TRP A 274 -1.42 -2.90 12.59
CA TRP A 274 -2.89 -2.84 12.54
C TRP A 274 -3.50 -3.79 13.58
N ASN A 275 -4.42 -3.29 14.41
CA ASN A 275 -5.04 -4.09 15.48
C ASN A 275 -6.44 -4.64 15.13
N GLY A 276 -6.86 -4.51 13.87
CA GLY A 276 -8.20 -4.86 13.40
C GLY A 276 -9.11 -3.65 13.17
N GLU A 277 -8.93 -2.57 13.93
CA GLU A 277 -9.77 -1.36 13.83
C GLU A 277 -8.98 -0.10 13.49
N ARG A 278 -7.71 -0.04 13.90
CA ARG A 278 -6.85 1.13 13.71
C ARG A 278 -5.36 0.75 13.70
N PHE A 279 -4.54 1.66 13.18
CA PHE A 279 -3.10 1.59 13.40
C PHE A 279 -2.74 1.98 14.84
N LEU A 280 -1.85 1.19 15.44
CA LEU A 280 -1.26 1.47 16.74
C LEU A 280 -0.24 2.59 16.58
N TRP A 281 -0.37 3.64 17.40
CA TRP A 281 0.50 4.81 17.33
C TRP A 281 1.79 4.64 18.12
N ASP A 282 1.70 3.84 19.18
CA ASP A 282 2.74 3.68 20.19
C ASP A 282 3.53 2.36 19.98
N SER A 283 3.32 1.71 18.84
CA SER A 283 3.95 0.44 18.46
C SER A 283 4.20 0.40 16.96
N ARG A 284 5.37 -0.11 16.58
CA ARG A 284 5.80 -0.25 15.18
C ARG A 284 6.65 -1.49 15.03
N VAL A 285 6.70 -1.99 13.81
CA VAL A 285 7.65 -3.02 13.39
C VAL A 285 8.96 -2.31 12.99
N HIS A 286 10.09 -2.92 13.33
CA HIS A 286 11.38 -2.47 12.84
C HIS A 286 11.49 -2.81 11.35
N ASP A 287 11.98 -1.89 10.52
CA ASP A 287 11.98 -2.09 9.07
C ASP A 287 13.18 -2.89 8.57
N HIS A 288 14.27 -2.94 9.34
CA HIS A 288 15.55 -3.58 9.03
C HIS A 288 16.47 -3.55 10.26
N ASP A 289 17.56 -4.33 10.21
CA ASP A 289 18.63 -4.34 11.20
C ASP A 289 19.49 -3.06 11.19
N GLU A 290 20.14 -2.78 12.32
CA GLU A 290 20.94 -1.56 12.53
C GLU A 290 22.15 -1.41 11.60
N GLU A 291 22.56 -2.48 10.92
CA GLU A 291 23.67 -2.46 9.95
C GLU A 291 23.33 -1.66 8.68
N PHE A 292 22.04 -1.52 8.37
CA PHE A 292 21.59 -0.81 7.18
C PHE A 292 21.58 0.71 7.41
N ALA A 293 22.10 1.46 6.43
CA ALA A 293 22.23 2.90 6.55
C ALA A 293 20.86 3.60 6.52
N THR A 294 20.50 4.30 7.60
CA THR A 294 19.27 5.09 7.63
C THR A 294 19.33 6.24 6.62
N GLY A 295 18.25 6.46 5.88
CA GLY A 295 18.17 7.59 4.95
C GLY A 295 16.76 7.82 4.41
N PRO A 296 16.49 9.04 3.90
CA PRO A 296 15.15 9.45 3.50
C PRO A 296 14.52 8.62 2.38
N TRP A 297 15.32 7.96 1.55
CA TRP A 297 14.84 7.22 0.37
C TRP A 297 15.37 5.80 0.30
N LYS A 298 15.75 5.26 1.47
CA LYS A 298 16.42 3.97 1.62
C LYS A 298 15.49 2.78 1.71
N MET A 299 14.18 3.00 1.89
CA MET A 299 13.18 1.93 1.85
C MET A 299 12.44 1.93 0.51
N LEU A 300 12.57 0.83 -0.22
CA LEU A 300 11.91 0.60 -1.49
C LEU A 300 10.60 -0.14 -1.25
N ASN A 301 9.49 0.35 -1.80
CA ASN A 301 8.23 -0.38 -1.83
C ASN A 301 8.25 -1.33 -3.02
N VAL A 302 8.12 -2.63 -2.75
CA VAL A 302 8.20 -3.69 -3.75
C VAL A 302 6.96 -4.57 -3.71
N MET A 303 6.68 -5.26 -4.80
CA MET A 303 5.62 -6.26 -4.89
C MET A 303 6.25 -7.64 -5.05
N LEU A 304 5.89 -8.59 -4.18
CA LEU A 304 6.18 -9.99 -4.43
C LEU A 304 5.21 -10.51 -5.48
N ILE A 305 5.74 -11.07 -6.56
CA ILE A 305 4.97 -11.72 -7.61
C ILE A 305 5.35 -13.18 -7.74
N LYS A 306 4.41 -13.97 -8.26
CA LYS A 306 4.60 -15.38 -8.59
C LYS A 306 4.31 -15.58 -10.08
N TRP A 307 5.28 -16.08 -10.84
CA TRP A 307 5.08 -16.37 -12.25
C TRP A 307 4.25 -17.65 -12.47
N VAL A 308 3.25 -17.56 -13.33
CA VAL A 308 2.34 -18.64 -13.75
C VAL A 308 2.39 -18.71 -15.29
N GLY A 309 3.47 -19.29 -15.82
CA GLY A 309 3.75 -19.28 -17.25
C GLY A 309 4.11 -17.86 -17.74
N GLU A 310 3.37 -17.33 -18.71
CA GLU A 310 3.64 -16.04 -19.36
C GLU A 310 3.08 -14.80 -18.59
N HIS A 311 2.46 -15.03 -17.45
CA HIS A 311 1.93 -13.96 -16.59
C HIS A 311 2.32 -14.23 -15.15
N ALA A 312 2.14 -13.24 -14.29
CA ALA A 312 2.36 -13.37 -12.86
C ALA A 312 1.10 -13.01 -12.07
N GLU A 313 1.03 -13.52 -10.85
CA GLU A 313 0.06 -13.10 -9.86
C GLU A 313 0.75 -12.28 -8.78
N ARG A 314 0.11 -11.20 -8.34
CA ARG A 314 0.54 -10.46 -7.15
C ARG A 314 0.31 -11.33 -5.93
N VAL A 315 1.35 -11.48 -5.10
CA VAL A 315 1.31 -12.22 -3.85
C VAL A 315 1.18 -11.25 -2.68
N ALA A 316 2.13 -10.34 -2.52
CA ALA A 316 2.19 -9.43 -1.38
C ALA A 316 2.87 -8.10 -1.73
N ILE A 317 2.84 -7.14 -0.82
CA ILE A 317 3.63 -5.91 -0.89
C ILE A 317 4.62 -5.93 0.26
N ALA A 318 5.83 -5.51 -0.02
CA ALA A 318 6.92 -5.47 0.93
C ALA A 318 7.65 -4.13 0.87
N ARG A 319 8.50 -3.90 1.88
CA ARG A 319 9.56 -2.91 1.81
C ARG A 319 10.90 -3.59 1.96
N ILE A 320 11.85 -3.26 1.09
CA ILE A 320 13.23 -3.77 1.14
C ILE A 320 14.18 -2.58 1.22
N HIS A 321 15.22 -2.70 2.04
CA HIS A 321 16.27 -1.72 2.11
C HIS A 321 17.05 -1.62 0.79
N GLU A 322 17.34 -0.41 0.31
CA GLU A 322 17.99 -0.16 -0.98
C GLU A 322 19.36 -0.85 -1.09
N ASP A 323 20.15 -0.81 -0.03
CA ASP A 323 21.48 -1.42 -0.05
C ASP A 323 21.40 -2.94 -0.23
N GLU A 324 20.36 -3.58 0.30
CA GLU A 324 20.12 -5.00 0.07
C GLU A 324 19.64 -5.25 -1.35
N TRP A 325 18.65 -4.48 -1.82
CA TRP A 325 18.13 -4.57 -3.19
C TRP A 325 19.24 -4.51 -4.25
N LEU A 326 20.18 -3.56 -4.11
CA LEU A 326 21.27 -3.37 -5.08
C LEU A 326 22.26 -4.55 -5.13
N GLN A 327 22.37 -5.34 -4.07
CA GLN A 327 23.28 -6.50 -4.02
C GLN A 327 22.75 -7.69 -4.83
N HIS A 328 21.44 -7.74 -5.09
CA HIS A 328 20.79 -8.81 -5.85
C HIS A 328 20.73 -8.56 -7.37
N ASN A 329 21.61 -7.68 -7.88
CA ASN A 329 21.74 -7.34 -9.30
C ASN A 329 20.40 -7.05 -10.00
N PRO A 330 19.68 -5.99 -9.60
CA PRO A 330 18.37 -5.67 -10.17
C PRO A 330 18.39 -5.60 -11.70
N THR A 331 17.50 -6.35 -12.33
CA THR A 331 17.32 -6.36 -13.79
C THR A 331 16.00 -5.72 -14.18
N ARG A 332 15.83 -5.34 -15.44
CA ARG A 332 14.58 -4.74 -15.91
C ARG A 332 13.75 -5.79 -16.64
N ALA A 333 12.49 -5.95 -16.25
CA ALA A 333 11.57 -6.94 -16.80
C ALA A 333 10.21 -6.32 -17.15
N ASP A 334 9.55 -6.92 -18.14
CA ASP A 334 8.16 -6.62 -18.48
C ASP A 334 7.24 -7.50 -17.63
N ILE A 335 6.43 -6.84 -16.80
CA ILE A 335 5.54 -7.49 -15.84
C ILE A 335 4.14 -7.53 -16.42
N VAL A 336 3.51 -8.69 -16.33
CA VAL A 336 2.13 -8.94 -16.79
C VAL A 336 1.36 -9.60 -15.66
N LEU A 337 0.63 -8.81 -14.88
CA LEU A 337 -0.19 -9.30 -13.77
C LEU A 337 -1.58 -9.69 -14.25
N ARG A 338 -2.12 -10.79 -13.73
CA ARG A 338 -3.51 -11.24 -13.96
C ARG A 338 -4.27 -11.54 -12.71
#